data_AF-A0A661N4B2-F1
#
_entry.id   AF-A0A661N4B2-F1
#
_cell.length_a   1.000
_cell.length_b   1.000
_cell.length_c   1.000
_cell.angle_alpha   90.00
_cell.angle_beta   90.00
_cell.angle_gamma   90.00
#
_symmetry.space_group_name_H-M   'P 1'
#
loop_
_entity.id
_entity.type
_entity.pdbx_description
1 polymer ?
#
loop_
_entity_poly.entity_id
_entity_poly.type
_entity_poly.pdbx_seq_one_letter_code
_entity_poly.pdbx_strand_id
1 'polypeptide(L)'
;MSVGGACTNPDDAAVYMDLEYLNDDGMTEMGSDAASAIASDCVFGSQNSDPKNPGCGQEAQAVLICAVLGCPQETIDALTVCVEECTQQLIEEITGSTLSGECMMCYGDSVSCSAANCASEGCSNPTSATCVACRCREDCTPGFDRCSGLPASGDCD
;
A
#
# COMPACT_ATOMS: atom_id res chain seq x y z
N MET A 1 -11.01 -17.20 18.69
CA MET A 1 -10.59 -16.81 17.35
C MET A 1 -11.32 -15.52 17.07
N SER A 2 -10.63 -14.38 17.22
CA SER A 2 -11.26 -13.08 16.97
C SER A 2 -11.68 -13.03 15.51
N VAL A 3 -12.92 -12.64 15.27
CA VAL A 3 -13.61 -12.75 13.98
C VAL A 3 -13.34 -11.52 13.09
N GLY A 4 -12.18 -10.88 13.25
CA GLY A 4 -11.80 -9.64 12.56
C GLY A 4 -10.43 -9.76 11.90
N GLY A 5 -10.23 -9.08 10.78
CA GLY A 5 -8.94 -9.03 10.08
C GLY A 5 -7.90 -8.19 10.82
N ALA A 6 -6.65 -8.25 10.35
CA ALA A 6 -5.48 -7.72 11.05
C ALA A 6 -5.55 -6.22 11.33
N CYS A 7 -6.27 -5.46 10.49
CA CYS A 7 -6.43 -4.00 10.59
C CYS A 7 -7.72 -3.56 11.29
N THR A 8 -8.46 -4.47 11.93
CA THR A 8 -9.78 -4.16 12.54
C THR A 8 -9.75 -4.10 14.07
N ASN A 9 -8.57 -4.19 14.67
CA ASN A 9 -8.44 -4.07 16.12
C ASN A 9 -8.69 -2.62 16.58
N PRO A 10 -8.99 -2.40 17.88
CA PRO A 10 -9.34 -1.07 18.39
C PRO A 10 -8.21 -0.04 18.30
N ASP A 11 -6.95 -0.48 18.34
CA ASP A 11 -5.79 0.42 18.27
C ASP A 11 -5.64 0.97 16.85
N ASP A 12 -5.73 0.11 15.84
CA ASP A 12 -5.73 0.50 14.41
C ASP A 12 -6.95 1.37 14.07
N ALA A 13 -8.11 1.04 14.63
CA ALA A 13 -9.32 1.84 14.45
C ALA A 13 -9.15 3.27 15.01
N ALA A 14 -8.41 3.45 16.09
CA ALA A 14 -8.10 4.78 16.63
C ALA A 14 -7.20 5.58 15.71
N VAL A 15 -6.16 4.95 15.15
CA VAL A 15 -5.28 5.57 14.15
C VAL A 15 -6.07 6.03 12.93
N TYR A 16 -6.97 5.20 12.40
CA TYR A 16 -7.79 5.56 11.25
C TYR A 16 -8.73 6.74 11.52
N MET A 17 -9.26 6.91 12.73
CA MET A 17 -10.17 8.03 13.00
C MET A 17 -9.51 9.40 12.83
N ASP A 18 -8.21 9.49 13.06
CA ASP A 18 -7.45 10.74 12.99
C ASP A 18 -6.65 10.86 11.69
N LEU A 19 -6.72 9.87 10.79
CA LEU A 19 -5.93 9.85 9.57
C LEU A 19 -6.64 10.61 8.44
N GLU A 20 -6.02 11.72 8.02
CA GLU A 20 -6.43 12.54 6.88
C GLU A 20 -5.20 12.76 5.98
N TYR A 21 -5.30 12.42 4.70
CA TYR A 21 -4.18 12.48 3.76
C TYR A 21 -4.60 13.11 2.43
N LEU A 22 -3.88 14.14 1.99
CA LEU A 22 -4.02 14.65 0.63
C LEU A 22 -3.12 13.80 -0.29
N ASN A 23 -3.69 13.13 -1.28
CA ASN A 23 -2.93 12.30 -2.24
C ASN A 23 -2.41 13.10 -3.45
N ASP A 24 -1.63 12.45 -4.34
CA ASP A 24 -1.06 13.12 -5.53
C ASP A 24 -2.10 13.72 -6.49
N ASP A 25 -3.30 13.13 -6.52
CA ASP A 25 -4.44 13.59 -7.33
C ASP A 25 -5.15 14.82 -6.73
N GLY A 26 -4.73 15.27 -5.54
CA GLY A 26 -5.33 16.40 -4.84
C GLY A 26 -6.66 16.07 -4.16
N MET A 27 -6.92 14.78 -3.91
CA MET A 27 -8.07 14.32 -3.12
C MET A 27 -7.65 14.07 -1.69
N THR A 28 -8.49 14.53 -0.75
CA THR A 28 -8.32 14.22 0.67
C THR A 28 -9.02 12.92 0.99
N GLU A 29 -8.23 11.91 1.33
CA GLU A 29 -8.68 10.61 1.80
C GLU A 29 -8.72 10.60 3.34
N MET A 30 -9.58 9.75 3.91
CA MET A 30 -9.74 9.62 5.37
C MET A 30 -9.66 8.15 5.81
N GLY A 31 -9.23 7.91 7.04
CA GLY A 31 -9.27 6.58 7.64
C GLY A 31 -8.51 5.51 6.87
N SER A 32 -9.11 4.34 6.69
CA SER A 32 -8.48 3.23 5.98
C SER A 32 -8.15 3.56 4.51
N ASP A 33 -8.92 4.47 3.91
CA ASP A 33 -8.69 4.91 2.52
C ASP A 33 -7.45 5.80 2.47
N ALA A 34 -7.26 6.66 3.48
CA ALA A 34 -6.02 7.44 3.63
C ALA A 34 -4.79 6.56 3.78
N ALA A 35 -4.84 5.53 4.63
CA ALA A 35 -3.73 4.59 4.79
C ALA A 35 -3.41 3.84 3.48
N SER A 36 -4.44 3.47 2.72
CA SER A 36 -4.28 2.81 1.42
C SER A 36 -3.69 3.75 0.37
N ALA A 37 -4.12 5.02 0.35
CA ALA A 37 -3.54 6.05 -0.50
C ALA A 37 -2.08 6.35 -0.14
N ILE A 38 -1.75 6.44 1.16
CA ILE A 38 -0.38 6.59 1.63
C ILE A 38 0.49 5.42 1.15
N ALA A 39 0.06 4.17 1.36
CA ALA A 39 0.83 2.98 0.97
C ALA A 39 1.05 2.92 -0.56
N SER A 40 0.02 3.29 -1.32
CA SER A 40 0.07 3.44 -2.77
C SER A 40 1.09 4.50 -3.20
N ASP A 41 1.00 5.71 -2.64
CA ASP A 41 1.92 6.81 -2.93
C ASP A 41 3.34 6.50 -2.45
N CYS A 42 3.51 5.69 -1.41
CA CYS A 42 4.83 5.26 -0.94
C CYS A 42 5.59 4.42 -1.97
N VAL A 43 4.94 3.81 -2.96
CA VAL A 43 5.64 3.05 -4.00
C VAL A 43 6.49 3.98 -4.87
N PHE A 44 5.89 5.01 -5.45
CA PHE A 44 6.55 5.89 -6.44
C PHE A 44 6.79 7.32 -5.96
N GLY A 45 6.29 7.65 -4.77
CA GLY A 45 6.25 9.00 -4.22
C GLY A 45 5.04 9.79 -4.74
N SER A 46 4.75 10.88 -4.04
CA SER A 46 3.75 11.88 -4.42
C SER A 46 4.37 13.27 -4.44
N GLN A 47 4.05 14.05 -5.46
CA GLN A 47 4.54 15.43 -5.59
C GLN A 47 3.60 16.42 -4.91
N ASN A 48 2.31 16.10 -4.84
CA ASN A 48 1.29 17.00 -4.33
C ASN A 48 0.74 16.59 -2.96
N SER A 49 1.20 15.47 -2.38
CA SER A 49 0.66 15.02 -1.11
C SER A 49 0.98 15.94 0.07
N ASP A 50 0.11 15.91 1.06
CA ASP A 50 0.33 16.52 2.37
C ASP A 50 -0.03 15.52 3.48
N PRO A 51 0.93 15.14 4.35
CA PRO A 51 2.36 15.45 4.30
C PRO A 51 3.06 14.93 3.03
N LYS A 52 4.23 15.52 2.74
CA LYS A 52 4.98 15.19 1.53
C LYS A 52 5.49 13.74 1.58
N ASN A 53 5.10 12.92 0.60
CA ASN A 53 5.49 11.52 0.51
C ASN A 53 6.62 11.33 -0.53
N PRO A 54 7.88 11.12 -0.11
CA PRO A 54 8.99 10.91 -1.05
C PRO A 54 8.96 9.54 -1.74
N GLY A 55 8.22 8.57 -1.20
CA GLY A 55 8.14 7.20 -1.66
C GLY A 55 9.45 6.42 -1.67
N CYS A 56 9.42 5.27 -2.36
CA CYS A 56 10.46 4.25 -2.39
C CYS A 56 11.21 4.21 -3.72
N GLY A 57 11.56 5.39 -4.25
CA GLY A 57 11.99 5.55 -5.65
C GLY A 57 13.12 4.62 -6.11
N GLN A 58 14.09 4.28 -5.25
CA GLN A 58 15.18 3.37 -5.62
C GLN A 58 14.71 1.91 -5.70
N GLU A 59 13.97 1.46 -4.70
CA GLU A 59 13.45 0.12 -4.57
C GLU A 59 12.39 -0.17 -5.64
N ALA A 60 11.50 0.79 -5.89
CA ALA A 60 10.47 0.69 -6.91
C ALA A 60 11.10 0.65 -8.31
N GLN A 61 12.12 1.47 -8.56
CA GLN A 61 12.86 1.41 -9.82
C GLN A 61 13.59 0.06 -10.00
N ALA A 62 14.16 -0.51 -8.93
CA ALA A 62 14.80 -1.82 -9.00
C ALA A 62 13.82 -2.91 -9.42
N VAL A 63 12.60 -2.93 -8.85
CA VAL A 63 11.53 -3.84 -9.26
C VAL A 63 11.17 -3.64 -10.73
N LEU A 64 10.97 -2.41 -11.19
CA LEU A 64 10.64 -2.15 -12.61
C LEU A 64 11.72 -2.64 -13.57
N ILE A 65 13.00 -2.57 -13.19
CA ILE A 65 14.11 -3.04 -14.02
C ILE A 65 14.09 -4.56 -14.18
N CYS A 66 13.82 -5.32 -13.11
CA CYS A 66 13.81 -6.77 -13.15
C CYS A 66 12.47 -7.39 -13.54
N ALA A 67 11.37 -6.63 -13.52
CA ALA A 67 10.02 -7.15 -13.72
C ALA A 67 9.85 -7.92 -15.04
N VAL A 68 10.54 -7.52 -16.12
CA VAL A 68 10.46 -8.18 -17.43
C VAL A 68 11.09 -9.58 -17.43
N LEU A 69 12.11 -9.80 -16.60
CA LEU A 69 12.87 -11.06 -16.52
C LEU A 69 12.53 -11.89 -15.27
N GLY A 70 11.74 -11.33 -14.36
CA GLY A 70 11.54 -11.83 -13.01
C GLY A 70 12.49 -11.17 -12.01
N CYS A 71 11.94 -10.68 -10.91
CA CYS A 71 12.72 -10.06 -9.84
C CYS A 71 13.20 -11.10 -8.82
N PRO A 72 14.45 -10.97 -8.33
CA PRO A 72 14.88 -11.76 -7.18
C PRO A 72 14.09 -11.33 -5.94
N GLN A 73 13.84 -12.28 -5.03
CA GLN A 73 13.02 -12.03 -3.84
C GLN A 73 13.57 -10.86 -3.00
N GLU A 74 14.90 -10.74 -2.90
CA GLU A 74 15.55 -9.63 -2.18
C GLU A 74 15.17 -8.23 -2.71
N THR A 75 14.89 -8.09 -4.02
CA THR A 75 14.46 -6.82 -4.62
C THR A 75 13.00 -6.51 -4.29
N ILE A 76 12.15 -7.54 -4.28
CA ILE A 76 10.74 -7.40 -3.89
C ILE A 76 10.64 -7.09 -2.39
N ASP A 77 11.42 -7.78 -1.56
CA ASP A 77 11.46 -7.57 -0.11
C ASP A 77 11.96 -6.15 0.22
N ALA A 78 12.97 -5.64 -0.47
CA ALA A 78 13.46 -4.28 -0.28
C ALA A 78 12.37 -3.22 -0.55
N LEU A 79 11.61 -3.37 -1.64
CA LEU A 79 10.47 -2.50 -1.92
C LEU A 79 9.39 -2.63 -0.84
N THR A 80 9.08 -3.85 -0.44
CA THR A 80 8.05 -4.13 0.57
C THR A 80 8.38 -3.44 1.89
N VAL A 81 9.60 -3.64 2.40
CA VAL A 81 10.08 -2.99 3.63
C VAL A 81 10.05 -1.46 3.51
N CYS A 82 10.50 -0.91 2.39
CA CYS A 82 10.47 0.53 2.20
C CYS A 82 9.03 1.09 2.25
N VAL A 83 8.08 0.43 1.58
CA VAL A 83 6.68 0.90 1.57
C VAL A 83 6.06 0.77 2.95
N GLU A 84 6.36 -0.30 3.70
CA GLU A 84 5.90 -0.44 5.08
C GLU A 84 6.44 0.68 5.98
N GLU A 85 7.75 0.96 5.91
CA GLU A 85 8.39 2.02 6.69
C GLU A 85 7.88 3.41 6.31
N CYS A 86 7.73 3.69 5.01
CA CYS A 86 7.17 4.93 4.50
C CYS A 86 5.73 5.15 5.00
N THR A 87 4.91 4.10 4.94
CA THR A 87 3.51 4.15 5.37
C THR A 87 3.41 4.44 6.85
N GLN A 88 4.17 3.72 7.68
CA GLN A 88 4.18 3.92 9.13
C GLN A 88 4.68 5.31 9.53
N GLN A 89 5.72 5.81 8.86
CA GLN A 89 6.25 7.15 9.14
C GLN A 89 5.22 8.24 8.87
N LEU A 90 4.50 8.18 7.74
CA LEU A 90 3.49 9.18 7.41
C LEU A 90 2.27 9.09 8.32
N ILE A 91 1.82 7.88 8.66
CA ILE A 91 0.74 7.67 9.62
C ILE A 91 1.14 8.22 11.00
N GLU A 92 2.38 8.00 11.45
CA GLU A 92 2.89 8.55 12.70
C GLU A 92 3.02 10.07 12.66
N GLU A 93 3.43 10.66 11.54
CA GLU A 93 3.48 12.10 11.37
C GLU A 93 2.09 12.76 11.48
N ILE A 94 1.07 12.14 10.87
CA ILE A 94 -0.30 12.66 10.85
C ILE A 94 -0.98 12.46 12.21
N THR A 95 -0.88 11.26 12.77
CA THR A 95 -1.70 10.83 13.92
C THR A 95 -0.96 10.80 15.25
N GLY A 96 0.38 10.81 15.22
CA GLY A 96 1.21 10.55 16.40
C GLY A 96 1.19 9.09 16.88
N SER A 97 0.68 8.16 16.07
CA SER A 97 0.57 6.72 16.35
C SER A 97 0.84 5.89 15.10
N THR A 98 0.99 4.57 15.27
CA THR A 98 1.31 3.63 14.17
C THR A 98 0.25 2.52 14.09
N LEU A 99 0.09 1.94 12.91
CA LEU A 99 -0.71 0.73 12.76
C LEU A 99 0.02 -0.47 13.39
N SER A 100 -0.75 -1.48 13.76
CA SER A 100 -0.23 -2.75 14.25
C SER A 100 0.65 -3.41 13.20
N GLY A 101 1.66 -4.17 13.66
CA GLY A 101 2.54 -4.92 12.77
C GLY A 101 1.77 -5.95 11.93
N GLU A 102 0.71 -6.56 12.50
CA GLU A 102 -0.16 -7.48 11.76
C GLU A 102 -0.91 -6.78 10.62
N CYS A 103 -1.41 -5.57 10.86
CA CYS A 103 -2.04 -4.78 9.81
C CYS A 103 -1.04 -4.38 8.72
N MET A 104 0.16 -3.93 9.11
CA MET A 104 1.19 -3.55 8.14
C MET A 104 1.67 -4.70 7.26
N MET A 105 1.75 -5.92 7.81
CA MET A 105 2.07 -7.09 6.99
C MET A 105 1.06 -7.29 5.85
N CYS A 106 -0.22 -6.93 6.02
CA CYS A 106 -1.19 -7.01 4.93
C CYS A 106 -0.87 -6.01 3.81
N TYR A 107 -0.47 -4.78 4.16
CA TYR A 107 -0.02 -3.79 3.17
C TYR A 107 1.25 -4.27 2.46
N GLY A 108 2.21 -4.81 3.21
CA GLY A 108 3.44 -5.37 2.66
C GLY A 108 3.19 -6.55 1.71
N ASP A 109 2.34 -7.50 2.09
CA ASP A 109 1.97 -8.65 1.26
C ASP A 109 1.30 -8.20 -0.06
N SER A 110 0.46 -7.16 0.01
CA SER A 110 -0.19 -6.56 -1.17
C SER A 110 0.84 -5.94 -2.14
N VAL A 111 1.80 -5.19 -1.61
CA VAL A 111 2.89 -4.58 -2.37
C VAL A 111 3.78 -5.66 -2.97
N SER A 112 4.18 -6.65 -2.18
CA SER A 112 5.00 -7.78 -2.61
C SER A 112 4.33 -8.56 -3.75
N CYS A 113 3.05 -8.89 -3.59
CA CYS A 113 2.24 -9.54 -4.63
C CYS A 113 2.20 -8.71 -5.92
N SER A 114 1.94 -7.41 -5.80
CA SER A 114 1.84 -6.50 -6.94
C SER A 114 3.19 -6.34 -7.66
N ALA A 115 4.28 -6.23 -6.89
CA ALA A 115 5.65 -6.14 -7.41
C ALA A 115 6.06 -7.42 -8.16
N ALA A 116 5.74 -8.59 -7.60
CA ALA A 116 6.09 -9.87 -8.19
C ALA A 116 5.32 -10.15 -9.49
N ASN A 117 4.03 -9.81 -9.55
CA ASN A 117 3.14 -10.28 -10.62
C ASN A 117 2.71 -9.18 -11.59
N CYS A 118 2.65 -7.91 -11.16
CA CYS A 118 2.05 -6.82 -11.93
C CYS A 118 3.01 -5.73 -12.38
N ALA A 119 4.24 -5.68 -11.85
CA ALA A 119 5.24 -4.70 -12.27
C ALA A 119 5.56 -4.81 -13.78
N SER A 120 5.54 -6.02 -14.34
CA SER A 120 5.85 -6.29 -15.74
C SER A 120 4.76 -5.79 -16.70
N GLU A 121 3.53 -5.61 -16.22
CA GLU A 121 2.41 -5.05 -16.97
C GLU A 121 2.42 -3.51 -16.97
N GLY A 122 3.48 -2.89 -16.46
CA GLY A 122 3.60 -1.43 -16.42
C GLY A 122 2.77 -0.80 -15.31
N CYS A 123 2.64 -1.48 -14.16
CA CYS A 123 2.08 -0.90 -12.94
C CYS A 123 3.05 0.15 -12.33
N SER A 124 3.31 1.23 -13.07
CA SER A 124 3.98 2.43 -12.57
C SER A 124 3.00 3.41 -11.91
N ASN A 125 1.71 3.18 -12.10
CA ASN A 125 0.65 3.86 -11.38
C ASN A 125 -0.29 2.80 -10.77
N PRO A 126 -0.33 2.67 -9.43
CA PRO A 126 -1.14 1.67 -8.73
C PRO A 126 -2.66 1.84 -8.90
N THR A 127 -3.14 3.04 -9.28
CA THR A 127 -4.56 3.34 -9.54
C THR A 127 -4.93 3.23 -11.02
N SER A 128 -3.96 2.97 -11.91
CA SER A 128 -4.25 2.76 -13.32
C SER A 128 -5.08 1.49 -13.55
N ALA A 129 -6.02 1.54 -14.50
CA ALA A 129 -6.88 0.41 -14.83
C ALA A 129 -6.11 -0.90 -15.14
N THR A 130 -4.94 -0.79 -15.78
CA THR A 130 -4.06 -1.94 -16.04
C THR A 130 -3.54 -2.54 -14.74
N CYS A 131 -3.04 -1.71 -13.82
CA CYS A 131 -2.53 -2.22 -12.56
C CYS A 131 -3.64 -2.82 -11.70
N VAL A 132 -4.78 -2.13 -11.60
CA VAL A 132 -5.97 -2.63 -10.90
C VAL A 132 -6.38 -4.00 -11.44
N ALA A 133 -6.54 -4.13 -12.76
CA ALA A 133 -6.92 -5.40 -13.38
C ALA A 133 -5.94 -6.54 -13.07
N CYS A 134 -4.63 -6.27 -13.11
CA CYS A 134 -3.63 -7.26 -12.74
C CYS A 134 -3.71 -7.64 -11.26
N ARG A 135 -3.78 -6.66 -10.34
CA ARG A 135 -3.88 -6.89 -8.89
C ARG A 135 -5.12 -7.69 -8.51
N CYS A 136 -6.22 -7.50 -9.22
CA CYS A 136 -7.42 -8.31 -9.05
C CYS A 136 -7.25 -9.73 -9.60
N ARG A 137 -6.64 -9.87 -10.78
CA ARG A 137 -6.39 -11.18 -11.42
C ARG A 137 -5.42 -12.05 -10.62
N GLU A 138 -4.41 -11.44 -10.02
CA GLU A 138 -3.35 -12.09 -9.23
C GLU A 138 -3.68 -12.19 -7.74
N ASP A 139 -4.92 -11.87 -7.35
CA ASP A 139 -5.41 -11.97 -5.97
C ASP A 139 -4.65 -11.08 -4.96
N CYS A 140 -3.97 -10.02 -5.43
CA CYS A 140 -3.26 -9.07 -4.57
C CYS A 140 -4.22 -8.18 -3.79
N THR A 141 -5.18 -7.52 -4.46
CA THR A 141 -6.19 -6.69 -3.78
C THR A 141 -7.17 -7.55 -2.96
N PRO A 142 -7.77 -8.64 -3.48
CA PRO A 142 -8.65 -9.46 -2.67
C PRO A 142 -7.90 -10.21 -1.55
N GLY A 143 -6.61 -10.50 -1.71
CA GLY A 143 -5.73 -11.01 -0.66
C GLY A 143 -5.55 -10.01 0.47
N PHE A 144 -5.30 -8.74 0.14
CA PHE A 144 -5.27 -7.65 1.09
C PHE A 144 -6.59 -7.52 1.87
N ASP A 145 -7.74 -7.49 1.19
CA ASP A 145 -9.05 -7.35 1.83
C ASP A 145 -9.30 -8.46 2.87
N ARG A 146 -8.92 -9.70 2.54
CA ARG A 146 -9.05 -10.85 3.46
C ARG A 146 -8.08 -10.77 4.64
N CYS A 147 -6.86 -10.28 4.41
CA CYS A 147 -5.84 -10.13 5.44
C CYS A 147 -6.22 -9.01 6.43
N SER A 148 -6.50 -7.83 5.88
CA SER A 148 -6.78 -6.61 6.64
C SER A 148 -8.14 -6.68 7.34
N GLY A 149 -9.13 -7.30 6.70
CA GLY A 149 -10.53 -7.28 7.13
C GLY A 149 -11.21 -5.93 6.94
N LEU A 150 -10.57 -5.01 6.21
CA LEU A 150 -11.17 -3.74 5.81
C LEU A 150 -12.26 -3.96 4.75
N PRO A 151 -13.20 -3.03 4.59
CA PRO A 151 -14.12 -3.05 3.46
C PRO A 151 -13.34 -3.14 2.14
N ALA A 152 -13.83 -3.94 1.19
CA ALA A 152 -13.21 -4.03 -0.13
C ALA A 152 -13.15 -2.65 -0.78
N SER A 153 -12.01 -2.32 -1.39
CA SER A 153 -11.81 -1.03 -2.06
C SER A 153 -12.72 -0.82 -3.28
N GLY A 154 -13.38 -1.88 -3.76
CA GLY A 154 -14.23 -1.84 -4.96
C GLY A 154 -13.44 -1.82 -6.27
N ASP A 155 -12.10 -1.90 -6.21
CA ASP A 155 -11.22 -1.91 -7.39
C ASP A 155 -11.42 -3.14 -8.28
N CYS A 156 -11.95 -4.23 -7.71
CA CYS A 156 -12.08 -5.53 -8.37
C CYS A 156 -13.52 -5.92 -8.73
N ASP A 157 -14.46 -4.99 -8.63
CA ASP A 157 -15.91 -5.19 -8.91
C ASP A 157 -16.34 -4.75 -10.32
#